data_AF-A0A1L1STE9-F1
#
_entry.id   AF-A0A1L1STE9-F1
#
_cell.length_a   1.000
_cell.length_b   1.000
_cell.length_c   1.000
_cell.angle_alpha   90.00
_cell.angle_beta   90.00
_cell.angle_gamma   90.00
#
_symmetry.space_group_name_H-M   'P 1'
#
loop_
_entity.id
_entity.type
_entity.pdbx_description
1 polymer ?
#
loop_
_entity_poly.entity_id
_entity_poly.type
_entity_poly.pdbx_seq_one_letter_code
_entity_poly.pdbx_strand_id
1 'polypeptide(L)'
;RVPKYIFRHNDVNHLRELLQRSDPSVPKIVAFETVHSMDGKAFGCVGGYIASTSLLIDTVRSYAAGFIFTTSLPPMLLAGALESVRILKSSEGRALRRQHQRNVKLLRQMLMDAGLPVIHCPSHIIPVRVADAAKNTEICDELMTRHNIYVQAINYPTVPRGEELL
;
A
#
# COMPACT_ATOMS: atom_id res chain seq x y z
N ARG A 1 -12.86 -15.56 23.50
CA ARG A 1 -12.88 -14.25 22.79
C ARG A 1 -12.03 -13.30 23.63
N VAL A 2 -10.97 -12.71 23.08
CA VAL A 2 -10.08 -11.81 23.84
C VAL A 2 -10.82 -10.49 24.10
N PRO A 3 -10.78 -9.92 25.32
CA PRO A 3 -11.43 -8.65 25.62
C PRO A 3 -10.79 -7.50 24.81
N LYS A 4 -11.63 -6.69 24.17
CA LYS A 4 -11.22 -5.52 23.37
C LYS A 4 -11.48 -4.25 24.17
N TYR A 5 -10.47 -3.40 24.29
CA TYR A 5 -10.57 -2.08 24.90
C TYR A 5 -10.20 -1.02 23.86
N ILE A 6 -10.98 0.06 23.78
CA ILE A 6 -10.71 1.18 22.87
C ILE A 6 -10.39 2.39 23.75
N PHE A 7 -9.14 2.85 23.69
CA PHE A 7 -8.73 4.08 24.37
C PHE A 7 -9.05 5.31 23.51
N ARG A 8 -9.08 6.49 24.12
CA ARG A 8 -9.48 7.74 23.45
C ARG A 8 -8.37 8.16 22.49
N HIS A 9 -8.73 8.75 21.35
CA HIS A 9 -7.77 9.16 20.33
C HIS A 9 -6.70 10.09 20.95
N ASN A 10 -5.43 9.72 20.80
CA ASN A 10 -4.26 10.42 21.35
C ASN A 10 -4.26 10.66 22.88
N ASP A 11 -5.03 9.89 23.66
CA ASP A 11 -5.11 10.04 25.12
C ASP A 11 -4.30 8.94 25.85
N VAL A 12 -3.05 9.26 26.17
CA VAL A 12 -2.12 8.35 26.86
C VAL A 12 -2.55 8.08 28.31
N ASN A 13 -3.29 8.99 28.94
CA ASN A 13 -3.76 8.82 30.32
C ASN A 13 -4.90 7.81 30.37
N HIS A 14 -5.84 7.88 29.41
CA HIS A 14 -6.89 6.88 29.29
C HIS A 14 -6.33 5.50 28.92
N LEU A 15 -5.28 5.42 28.08
CA LEU A 15 -4.58 4.15 27.84
C LEU A 15 -3.97 3.58 29.13
N ARG A 16 -3.28 4.41 29.92
CA ARG A 16 -2.70 3.98 31.21
C ARG A 16 -3.76 3.46 32.16
N GLU A 17 -4.91 4.13 32.24
CA GLU A 17 -6.03 3.69 33.06
C GLU A 17 -6.57 2.32 32.61
N LEU A 18 -6.74 2.11 31.30
CA LEU A 18 -7.17 0.82 30.77
C LEU A 18 -6.17 -0.30 31.04
N LEU A 19 -4.87 0.00 30.96
CA LEU A 19 -3.80 -0.94 31.31
C LEU A 19 -3.81 -1.28 32.80
N GLN A 20 -4.00 -0.30 33.69
CA GLN A 20 -4.08 -0.52 35.14
C GLN A 20 -5.30 -1.36 35.54
N ARG A 21 -6.43 -1.19 34.84
CA ARG A 21 -7.66 -1.98 35.08
C ARG A 21 -7.56 -3.42 34.58
N SER A 22 -6.56 -3.74 33.76
CA SER A 22 -6.42 -5.06 33.14
C SER A 22 -5.45 -5.96 33.92
N ASP A 23 -5.79 -7.24 34.05
CA ASP A 23 -5.02 -8.23 34.82
C ASP A 23 -3.53 -8.26 34.39
N PRO A 24 -2.58 -7.91 35.27
CA PRO A 24 -1.15 -7.87 34.96
C PRO A 24 -0.58 -9.18 34.41
N SER A 25 -1.14 -10.33 34.80
CA SER A 25 -0.69 -11.66 34.38
C SER A 25 -1.05 -12.01 32.93
N VAL A 26 -1.98 -11.27 32.33
CA VAL A 26 -2.43 -11.50 30.95
C VAL A 26 -1.61 -10.64 29.98
N PRO A 27 -1.01 -11.22 28.92
CA PRO A 27 -0.35 -10.46 27.87
C PRO A 27 -1.33 -9.49 27.17
N LYS A 28 -0.90 -8.24 26.93
CA LYS A 28 -1.73 -7.18 26.33
C LYS A 28 -1.10 -6.70 25.04
N ILE A 29 -1.91 -6.54 24.00
CA ILE A 29 -1.50 -5.90 22.75
C ILE A 29 -2.16 -4.53 22.69
N VAL A 30 -1.36 -3.47 22.72
CA VAL A 30 -1.82 -2.09 22.49
C VAL A 30 -1.49 -1.72 21.06
N ALA A 31 -2.49 -1.75 20.19
CA ALA A 31 -2.36 -1.29 18.80
C ALA A 31 -2.81 0.18 18.72
N PHE A 32 -1.98 1.03 18.12
CA PHE A 32 -2.31 2.40 17.74
C PHE A 32 -2.00 2.59 16.25
N GLU A 33 -2.18 3.80 15.71
CA GLU A 33 -2.01 4.07 14.28
C GLU A 33 -0.66 3.55 13.75
N THR A 34 -0.74 2.53 12.90
CA THR A 34 0.38 1.97 12.16
C THR A 34 0.33 2.48 10.74
N VAL A 35 1.44 3.04 10.26
CA VAL A 35 1.63 3.27 8.83
C VAL A 35 2.36 2.06 8.27
N HIS A 36 1.70 1.32 7.39
CA HIS A 36 2.28 0.20 6.64
C HIS A 36 2.55 0.63 5.21
N SER A 37 3.78 0.42 4.74
CA SER A 37 4.18 0.67 3.34
C SER A 37 4.90 -0.55 2.78
N MET A 38 4.81 -0.71 1.46
CA MET A 38 5.66 -1.64 0.71
C MET A 38 6.66 -0.83 -0.10
N ASP A 39 7.95 -1.12 0.07
CA ASP A 39 9.03 -0.42 -0.62
C ASP A 39 9.09 -0.77 -2.12
N GLY A 40 8.36 -1.82 -2.53
CA GLY A 40 8.12 -2.31 -3.90
C GLY A 40 7.41 -1.37 -4.86
N LYS A 41 6.99 -0.19 -4.39
CA LYS A 41 6.13 0.73 -5.15
C LYS A 41 6.87 2.02 -5.44
N ALA A 42 6.43 3.14 -4.86
CA ALA A 42 7.02 4.45 -5.09
C ALA A 42 8.50 4.52 -4.69
N PHE A 43 8.95 3.70 -3.74
CA PHE A 43 10.35 3.67 -3.31
C PHE A 43 11.27 2.84 -4.23
N GLY A 44 10.72 2.00 -5.11
CA GLY A 44 11.49 1.23 -6.09
C GLY A 44 12.43 0.17 -5.51
N CYS A 45 12.24 -0.21 -4.24
CA CYS A 45 13.05 -1.23 -3.53
C CYS A 45 12.17 -2.41 -3.13
N VAL A 46 12.65 -3.39 -2.37
CA VAL A 46 11.78 -4.46 -1.84
C VAL A 46 11.87 -4.48 -0.32
N GLY A 47 10.71 -4.58 0.33
CA GLY A 47 10.61 -4.52 1.77
C GLY A 47 9.25 -4.00 2.21
N GLY A 48 9.05 -4.04 3.53
CA GLY A 48 7.94 -3.41 4.20
C GLY A 48 8.37 -2.97 5.59
N TYR A 49 7.74 -1.92 6.10
CA TYR A 49 8.00 -1.43 7.44
C TYR A 49 6.70 -1.06 8.13
N ILE A 50 6.77 -1.07 9.47
CA ILE A 50 5.76 -0.47 10.35
C ILE A 50 6.41 0.68 11.11
N ALA A 51 5.72 1.82 11.17
CA ALA A 51 6.12 2.95 12.00
C ALA A 51 5.10 3.13 13.13
N SER A 52 5.60 3.26 14.36
CA SER A 52 4.80 3.30 15.58
C SER A 52 5.62 3.79 16.78
N THR A 53 5.00 3.93 17.96
CA THR A 53 5.70 4.13 19.24
C THR A 53 6.62 2.95 19.54
N SER A 54 7.66 3.23 20.30
CA SER A 54 8.68 2.26 20.69
C SER A 54 8.09 0.98 21.28
N LEU A 55 7.08 1.08 22.16
CA LEU A 55 6.50 -0.08 22.84
C LEU A 55 5.82 -1.07 21.87
N LEU A 56 5.10 -0.58 20.85
CA LEU A 56 4.46 -1.46 19.86
C LEU A 56 5.51 -2.07 18.94
N ILE A 57 6.47 -1.28 18.46
CA ILE A 57 7.56 -1.80 17.65
C ILE A 57 8.33 -2.87 18.42
N ASP A 58 8.57 -2.64 19.70
CA ASP A 58 9.24 -3.58 20.61
C ASP A 58 8.42 -4.87 20.82
N THR A 59 7.10 -4.74 20.93
CA THR A 59 6.20 -5.90 21.03
C THR A 59 6.19 -6.69 19.72
N VAL A 60 6.04 -6.03 18.57
CA VAL A 60 5.99 -6.70 17.26
C VAL A 60 7.32 -7.39 16.97
N ARG A 61 8.47 -6.72 17.18
CA ARG A 61 9.78 -7.34 16.93
C ARG A 61 10.06 -8.55 17.85
N SER A 62 9.45 -8.59 19.04
CA SER A 62 9.65 -9.64 20.04
C SER A 62 8.71 -10.84 19.90
N TYR A 63 7.54 -10.65 19.27
CA TYR A 63 6.51 -11.70 19.19
C TYR A 63 6.12 -12.11 17.76
N ALA A 64 6.39 -11.29 16.74
CA ALA A 64 5.99 -11.62 15.38
C ALA A 64 6.92 -12.69 14.79
N ALA A 65 6.41 -13.93 14.68
CA ALA A 65 7.14 -15.03 14.06
C ALA A 65 7.66 -14.69 12.65
N GLY A 66 6.86 -13.97 11.86
CA GLY A 66 7.25 -13.50 10.52
C GLY A 66 8.35 -12.44 10.49
N PHE A 67 8.67 -11.82 11.63
CA PHE A 67 9.83 -10.94 11.78
C PHE A 67 11.06 -11.69 12.30
N ILE A 68 10.87 -12.61 13.26
CA ILE A 68 11.96 -13.32 13.93
C ILE A 68 12.53 -14.45 13.08
N PHE A 69 11.67 -15.22 12.42
CA PHE A 69 12.04 -16.46 11.73
C PHE A 69 12.16 -16.26 10.21
N THR A 70 12.74 -15.14 9.79
CA THR A 70 13.04 -14.84 8.39
C THR A 70 14.39 -14.16 8.27
N THR A 71 15.07 -14.34 7.13
CA THR A 71 16.31 -13.64 6.82
C THR A 71 16.04 -12.14 6.68
N SER A 72 16.90 -11.31 7.26
CA SER A 72 16.85 -9.86 7.10
C SER A 72 17.08 -9.44 5.65
N LEU A 73 16.54 -8.28 5.26
CA LEU A 73 16.78 -7.71 3.94
C LEU A 73 18.28 -7.45 3.69
N PRO A 74 18.78 -7.72 2.47
CA PRO A 74 20.15 -7.39 2.07
C PRO A 74 20.50 -5.91 2.30
N PRO A 75 21.69 -5.59 2.87
CA PRO A 75 22.09 -4.21 3.15
C PRO A 75 22.02 -3.26 1.95
N MET A 76 22.32 -3.76 0.75
CA MET A 76 22.24 -2.98 -0.49
C MET A 76 20.81 -2.50 -0.81
N LEU A 77 19.79 -3.29 -0.48
CA LEU A 77 18.39 -2.89 -0.67
C LEU A 77 17.98 -1.81 0.33
N LEU A 78 18.46 -1.91 1.57
CA LEU A 78 18.21 -0.90 2.60
C LEU A 78 18.88 0.44 2.25
N ALA A 79 20.08 0.41 1.69
CA ALA A 79 20.76 1.61 1.21
C ALA A 79 19.98 2.30 0.09
N GLY A 80 19.48 1.53 -0.89
CA GLY A 80 18.63 2.03 -1.96
C GLY A 80 17.32 2.63 -1.43
N ALA A 81 16.65 1.94 -0.51
CA ALA A 81 15.39 2.39 0.07
C ALA A 81 15.59 3.69 0.88
N LEU A 82 16.68 3.78 1.66
CA LEU A 82 17.01 4.97 2.43
C LEU A 82 17.20 6.20 1.52
N GLU A 83 17.92 6.04 0.42
CA GLU A 83 18.17 7.14 -0.51
C GLU A 83 16.90 7.53 -1.27
N SER A 84 16.10 6.55 -1.70
CA SER A 84 14.79 6.78 -2.31
C SER A 84 13.86 7.58 -1.39
N VAL A 85 13.81 7.25 -0.09
CA VAL A 85 13.03 8.00 0.90
C VAL A 85 13.55 9.43 1.06
N ARG A 86 14.87 9.65 1.04
CA ARG A 86 15.46 10.99 1.12
C ARG A 86 15.09 11.85 -0.09
N ILE A 87 15.23 11.32 -1.30
CA ILE A 87 14.85 12.00 -2.55
C ILE A 87 13.36 12.33 -2.54
N LEU A 88 12.49 11.38 -2.19
CA LEU A 88 11.04 11.60 -2.21
C LEU A 88 10.57 12.61 -1.14
N LYS A 89 11.32 12.79 -0.05
CA LYS A 89 11.08 13.84 0.95
C LYS A 89 11.56 15.23 0.48
N SER A 90 12.51 15.29 -0.45
CA SER A 90 13.11 16.54 -0.93
C SER A 90 12.17 17.36 -1.83
N SER A 91 12.64 18.51 -2.32
CA SER A 91 11.96 19.33 -3.33
C SER A 91 11.80 18.59 -4.66
N GLU A 92 12.75 17.74 -5.00
CA GLU A 92 12.72 16.87 -6.18
C GLU A 92 11.53 15.91 -6.09
N GLY A 93 11.38 15.19 -4.97
CA GLY A 93 10.22 14.34 -4.72
C GLY A 93 8.87 15.06 -4.84
N ARG A 94 8.80 16.32 -4.40
CA ARG A 94 7.60 17.16 -4.59
C ARG A 94 7.35 17.48 -6.06
N ALA A 95 8.40 17.73 -6.84
CA ALA A 95 8.30 17.95 -8.28
C ALA A 95 7.82 16.69 -9.02
N LEU A 96 8.41 15.53 -8.70
CA LEU A 96 8.01 14.23 -9.24
C LEU A 96 6.52 13.94 -8.98
N ARG A 97 6.03 14.19 -7.75
CA ARG A 97 4.60 14.03 -7.43
C ARG A 97 3.70 14.95 -8.24
N ARG A 98 4.10 16.21 -8.44
CA ARG A 98 3.33 17.15 -9.28
C ARG A 98 3.28 16.70 -10.73
N GLN A 99 4.41 16.26 -11.30
CA GLN A 99 4.47 15.76 -12.66
C GLN A 99 3.61 14.50 -12.82
N HIS A 100 3.73 13.55 -11.88
CA HIS A 100 2.93 12.34 -11.87
C HIS A 100 1.42 12.65 -11.88
N GLN A 101 0.95 13.55 -11.01
CA GLN A 101 -0.46 13.94 -10.96
C GLN A 101 -0.94 14.64 -12.25
N ARG A 102 -0.08 15.43 -12.91
CA ARG A 102 -0.40 16.04 -14.21
C ARG A 102 -0.57 14.97 -15.29
N ASN A 103 0.34 14.00 -15.35
CA ASN A 103 0.29 12.92 -16.34
C ASN A 103 -0.95 12.05 -16.14
N VAL A 104 -1.29 11.72 -14.89
CA VAL A 104 -2.52 10.98 -14.55
C VAL A 104 -3.74 11.74 -15.04
N LYS A 105 -3.82 13.06 -14.76
CA LYS A 105 -4.96 13.88 -15.19
C LYS A 105 -5.09 13.90 -16.71
N LEU A 106 -3.99 14.07 -17.42
CA LEU A 106 -3.95 14.08 -18.89
C LEU A 106 -4.42 12.73 -19.45
N LEU A 107 -3.82 11.62 -19.02
CA LEU A 107 -4.18 10.29 -19.49
C LEU A 107 -5.64 9.95 -19.20
N ARG A 108 -6.11 10.26 -17.98
CA ARG A 108 -7.51 10.05 -17.61
C ARG A 108 -8.45 10.80 -18.53
N GLN A 109 -8.17 12.07 -18.82
CA GLN A 109 -8.98 12.88 -19.72
C GLN A 109 -8.99 12.29 -21.13
N MET A 110 -7.81 11.92 -21.67
CA MET A 110 -7.72 11.32 -23.01
C MET A 110 -8.50 10.02 -23.13
N LEU A 111 -8.48 9.15 -22.11
CA LEU A 111 -9.24 7.90 -22.11
C LEU A 111 -10.75 8.16 -22.00
N MET A 112 -11.17 9.14 -21.20
CA MET A 112 -12.58 9.55 -21.10
C MET A 112 -13.10 10.18 -22.39
N ASP A 113 -12.30 11.04 -23.03
CA ASP A 113 -12.64 11.68 -24.31
C ASP A 113 -12.74 10.65 -25.44
N ALA A 114 -11.96 9.57 -25.37
CA ALA A 114 -12.06 8.42 -26.28
C ALA A 114 -13.28 7.51 -26.00
N GLY A 115 -14.08 7.81 -24.98
CA GLY A 115 -15.29 7.04 -24.63
C GLY A 115 -15.01 5.71 -23.92
N LEU A 116 -13.80 5.50 -23.40
CA LEU A 116 -13.47 4.28 -22.66
C LEU A 116 -14.14 4.27 -21.27
N PRO A 117 -14.50 3.08 -20.74
CA PRO A 117 -15.17 2.93 -19.45
C PRO A 117 -14.19 3.12 -18.27
N VAL A 118 -13.64 4.32 -18.14
CA VAL A 118 -12.72 4.71 -17.07
C VAL A 118 -13.48 4.93 -15.77
N ILE A 119 -13.07 4.24 -14.70
CA ILE A 119 -13.63 4.46 -13.37
C ILE A 119 -13.03 5.75 -12.80
N HIS A 120 -13.88 6.72 -12.47
CA HIS A 120 -13.42 7.95 -11.83
C HIS A 120 -12.93 7.66 -10.41
N CYS A 121 -11.67 7.98 -10.15
CA CYS A 121 -11.09 7.93 -8.81
C CYS A 121 -10.12 9.12 -8.63
N PRO A 122 -10.08 9.74 -7.44
CA PRO A 122 -9.23 10.90 -7.17
C PRO A 122 -7.74 10.54 -7.03
N SER A 123 -7.41 9.24 -7.12
CA SER A 123 -6.04 8.73 -6.98
C SER A 123 -5.26 8.76 -8.30
N HIS A 124 -3.99 8.34 -8.24
CA HIS A 124 -3.12 8.20 -9.40
C HIS A 124 -3.34 6.91 -10.20
N ILE A 125 -4.21 6.01 -9.74
CA ILE A 125 -4.57 4.78 -10.47
C ILE A 125 -5.69 5.12 -11.44
N ILE A 126 -5.67 4.58 -12.65
CA ILE A 126 -6.68 4.81 -13.69
C ILE A 126 -7.20 3.44 -14.15
N PRO A 127 -8.26 2.90 -13.51
CA PRO A 127 -8.81 1.61 -13.90
C PRO A 127 -9.76 1.78 -15.10
N VAL A 128 -9.67 0.87 -16.06
CA VAL A 128 -10.61 0.75 -17.19
C VAL A 128 -11.40 -0.54 -17.05
N ARG A 129 -12.74 -0.45 -16.97
CA ARG A 129 -13.59 -1.61 -16.72
C ARG A 129 -13.80 -2.45 -17.98
N VAL A 130 -13.53 -3.75 -17.91
CA VAL A 130 -13.80 -4.71 -19.00
C VAL A 130 -14.96 -5.64 -18.65
N ALA A 131 -15.12 -6.02 -17.37
CA ALA A 131 -16.22 -6.88 -16.86
C ALA A 131 -16.31 -8.29 -17.48
N ASP A 132 -15.28 -8.72 -18.22
CA ASP A 132 -15.15 -10.07 -18.77
C ASP A 132 -13.67 -10.48 -18.76
N ALA A 133 -13.34 -11.58 -18.10
CA ALA A 133 -11.96 -12.02 -17.91
C ALA A 133 -11.27 -12.51 -19.19
N ALA A 134 -12.02 -13.11 -20.12
CA ALA A 134 -11.45 -13.61 -21.38
C ALA A 134 -11.12 -12.43 -22.29
N LYS A 135 -12.05 -11.48 -22.44
CA LYS A 135 -11.83 -10.25 -23.19
C LYS A 135 -10.72 -9.39 -22.58
N ASN A 136 -10.61 -9.36 -21.25
CA ASN A 136 -9.56 -8.60 -20.57
C ASN A 136 -8.16 -9.10 -20.99
N THR A 137 -7.98 -10.41 -20.99
CA THR A 137 -6.73 -11.05 -21.45
C THR A 137 -6.46 -10.79 -22.93
N GLU A 138 -7.50 -10.91 -23.78
CA GLU A 138 -7.38 -10.65 -25.22
C GLU A 138 -6.93 -9.20 -25.51
N ILE A 139 -7.53 -8.22 -24.82
CA ILE A 139 -7.15 -6.80 -24.96
C ILE A 139 -5.69 -6.59 -24.53
N CYS A 140 -5.26 -7.19 -23.42
CA CYS A 140 -3.86 -7.12 -22.97
C CYS A 140 -2.89 -7.67 -24.02
N ASP A 141 -3.20 -8.85 -24.56
CA ASP A 141 -2.37 -9.50 -25.57
C ASP A 141 -2.32 -8.68 -26.86
N GLU A 142 -3.43 -8.08 -27.27
CA GLU A 142 -3.50 -7.19 -28.44
C GLU A 142 -2.66 -5.92 -28.22
N LEU A 143 -2.82 -5.26 -27.07
CA LEU A 143 -2.05 -4.07 -26.71
C LEU A 143 -0.54 -4.36 -26.71
N MET A 144 -0.13 -5.52 -26.20
CA MET A 144 1.27 -5.91 -26.16
C MET A 144 1.80 -6.25 -27.55
N THR A 145 1.11 -7.13 -28.29
CA THR A 145 1.61 -7.67 -29.56
C THR A 145 1.56 -6.67 -30.71
N ARG A 146 0.50 -5.85 -30.79
CA ARG A 146 0.30 -4.91 -31.91
C ARG A 146 0.77 -3.50 -31.59
N HIS A 147 0.69 -3.08 -30.33
CA HIS A 147 0.95 -1.70 -29.93
C HIS A 147 2.18 -1.55 -29.02
N ASN A 148 2.82 -2.64 -28.62
CA ASN A 148 3.96 -2.65 -27.69
C ASN A 148 3.64 -1.92 -26.37
N ILE A 149 2.39 -2.05 -25.90
CA ILE A 149 1.89 -1.49 -24.66
C ILE A 149 1.62 -2.64 -23.70
N TYR A 150 2.37 -2.69 -22.59
CA TYR A 150 2.16 -3.68 -21.55
C TYR A 150 1.22 -3.14 -20.46
N VAL A 151 0.01 -3.70 -20.41
CA VAL A 151 -0.97 -3.50 -19.34
C VAL A 151 -1.50 -4.87 -18.95
N GLN A 152 -1.46 -5.21 -17.67
CA GLN A 152 -1.80 -6.55 -17.19
C GLN A 152 -3.29 -6.64 -16.83
N ALA A 153 -3.98 -7.66 -17.34
CA ALA A 153 -5.37 -7.94 -17.00
C ALA A 153 -5.50 -8.26 -15.50
N ILE A 154 -6.34 -7.51 -14.79
CA ILE A 154 -6.65 -7.75 -13.38
C ILE A 154 -7.99 -8.51 -13.30
N ASN A 155 -7.90 -9.81 -13.01
CA ASN A 155 -9.04 -10.73 -12.92
C ASN A 155 -9.19 -11.28 -11.49
N TYR A 156 -10.22 -12.11 -11.28
CA TYR A 156 -10.37 -12.89 -10.03
C TYR A 156 -9.11 -13.72 -9.73
N PRO A 157 -8.61 -13.78 -8.48
CA PRO A 157 -9.21 -13.33 -7.22
C PRO A 157 -8.89 -11.88 -6.82
N THR A 158 -8.16 -11.13 -7.64
CA THR A 158 -7.74 -9.76 -7.30
C THR A 158 -8.91 -8.77 -7.33
N VAL A 159 -9.86 -9.00 -8.23
CA VAL A 159 -11.15 -8.28 -8.29
C VAL A 159 -12.32 -9.28 -8.34
N PRO A 160 -13.53 -8.89 -7.89
CA PRO A 160 -14.71 -9.73 -8.04
C PRO A 160 -14.98 -10.11 -9.50
N ARG A 161 -15.61 -11.27 -9.70
CA ARG A 161 -16.04 -11.71 -11.05
C ARG A 161 -17.07 -10.73 -11.62
N GLY A 162 -16.90 -10.31 -12.87
CA GLY A 162 -17.74 -9.29 -13.52
C GLY A 162 -17.31 -7.83 -13.25
N GLU A 163 -16.23 -7.65 -12.47
CA GLU A 163 -15.57 -6.37 -12.21
C GLU A 163 -14.12 -6.35 -12.70
N GLU A 164 -13.82 -7.13 -13.73
CA GLU A 164 -12.48 -7.20 -14.32
C GLU A 164 -12.02 -5.83 -14.84
N LEU A 165 -10.76 -5.48 -14.54
CA LEU A 165 -10.15 -4.18 -14.81
C LEU A 165 -8.86 -4.33 -15.63
N LEU A 166 -8.60 -3.32 -16.44
CA LEU A 166 -7.29 -2.96 -17.01
C LEU A 166 -6.69 -1.81 -16.20
#